data_AF-A0A2N3KBS0-F1
#
_entry.id   AF-A0A2N3KBS0-F1
#
_cell.length_a   1.000
_cell.length_b   1.000
_cell.length_c   1.000
_cell.angle_alpha   90.00
_cell.angle_beta   90.00
_cell.angle_gamma   90.00
#
_symmetry.space_group_name_H-M   'P 1'
#
loop_
_entity.id
_entity.type
_entity.pdbx_description
1 polymer ?
#
loop_
_entity_poly.entity_id
_entity_poly.type
_entity_poly.pdbx_seq_one_letter_code
_entity_poly.pdbx_strand_id
1 'polypeptide(L)'
;MTRKSHLIRIVALTGLALAVTGCESTKETFGLNKQSPDEFQVVSRAPLSLPPEYNLRAPDPGAPRPQTGTTTEQARRLLTGETPNPVARDLNSADRSSGEVALLEKGGAQYADPDIRTEVDRETSILIKENESVVDRLVFWQEKPAFGSQVDPAKEAKRIRDQQALGNPVTEGDTPTIERRKKGILEDIF
;
A
#
# COMPACT_ATOMS: atom_id res chain seq x y z
N MET A 1 66.31 -7.28 47.53
CA MET A 1 64.92 -6.73 47.42
C MET A 1 64.59 -6.11 46.05
N THR A 2 65.58 -5.88 45.18
CA THR A 2 65.42 -5.15 43.89
C THR A 2 64.78 -5.98 42.75
N ARG A 3 65.06 -7.29 42.66
CA ARG A 3 64.51 -8.16 41.58
C ARG A 3 62.98 -8.23 41.53
N LYS A 4 62.29 -8.26 42.68
CA LYS A 4 60.82 -8.27 42.73
C LYS A 4 60.20 -6.95 42.27
N SER A 5 60.85 -5.81 42.56
CA SER A 5 60.43 -4.48 42.10
C SER A 5 60.53 -4.35 40.57
N HIS A 6 61.57 -4.92 39.94
CA HIS A 6 61.69 -4.89 38.48
C HIS A 6 60.64 -5.77 37.78
N LEU A 7 60.32 -6.95 38.35
CA LEU A 7 59.25 -7.80 37.83
C LEU A 7 57.87 -7.13 37.90
N ILE A 8 57.53 -6.47 39.01
CA ILE A 8 56.26 -5.75 39.15
C ILE A 8 56.16 -4.59 38.15
N ARG A 9 57.25 -3.85 37.95
CA ARG A 9 57.29 -2.74 36.97
C ARG A 9 57.11 -3.25 35.53
N ILE A 10 57.73 -4.37 35.18
CA ILE A 10 57.57 -4.98 33.84
C ILE A 10 56.12 -5.40 33.62
N VAL A 11 55.50 -6.07 34.59
CA VAL A 11 54.09 -6.51 34.51
C VAL A 11 53.12 -5.32 34.42
N ALA A 12 53.36 -4.25 35.18
CA ALA A 12 52.55 -3.04 35.10
C ALA A 12 52.67 -2.35 33.73
N LEU A 13 53.87 -2.36 33.14
CA LEU A 13 54.14 -1.72 31.86
C LEU A 13 53.56 -2.52 30.69
N THR A 14 53.58 -3.85 30.74
CA THR A 14 52.86 -4.70 29.76
C THR A 14 51.35 -4.61 29.92
N GLY A 15 50.82 -4.52 31.14
CA GLY A 15 49.39 -4.33 31.37
C GLY A 15 48.88 -3.00 30.80
N LEU A 16 49.64 -1.92 30.98
CA LEU A 16 49.30 -0.61 30.41
C LEU A 16 49.39 -0.61 28.88
N ALA A 17 50.37 -1.31 28.30
CA ALA A 17 50.49 -1.43 26.84
C ALA A 17 49.28 -2.14 26.21
N LEU A 18 48.74 -3.17 26.87
CA LEU A 18 47.53 -3.89 26.42
C LEU A 18 46.26 -3.05 26.57
N ALA A 19 46.19 -2.15 27.56
CA ALA A 19 45.04 -1.27 27.75
C ALA A 19 44.92 -0.20 26.65
N VAL A 20 46.04 0.31 26.14
CA VAL A 20 46.04 1.34 25.09
C VAL A 20 45.65 0.77 23.71
N THR A 21 45.90 -0.52 23.44
CA THR A 21 45.50 -1.16 22.18
C THR A 21 43.98 -1.32 22.01
N GLY A 22 43.18 -1.17 23.07
CA GLY A 22 41.72 -1.29 23.02
C GLY A 22 40.96 -0.01 22.62
N CYS A 23 41.59 1.17 22.71
CA CYS A 23 40.91 2.44 22.48
C CYS A 23 40.61 2.75 21.00
N GLU A 24 41.29 2.12 20.05
CA GLU A 24 41.02 2.34 18.62
C GLU A 24 39.71 1.65 18.19
N SER A 25 39.48 0.42 18.63
CA SER A 25 38.27 -0.36 18.29
C SER A 25 36.97 0.27 18.80
N THR A 26 37.03 0.94 19.96
CA THR A 26 35.87 1.68 20.48
C THR A 26 35.48 2.84 19.57
N LYS A 27 36.44 3.52 18.93
CA LYS A 27 36.18 4.68 18.07
C LYS A 27 35.40 4.29 16.81
N GLU A 28 35.65 3.09 16.28
CA GLU A 28 34.91 2.52 15.15
C GLU A 28 33.48 2.12 15.55
N THR A 29 33.30 1.49 16.72
CA THR A 29 31.96 1.07 17.20
C THR A 29 31.08 2.26 17.56
N PHE A 30 31.67 3.36 18.05
CA PHE A 30 30.97 4.62 18.35
C PHE A 30 30.79 5.53 17.13
N GLY A 31 31.19 5.11 15.92
CA GLY A 31 30.97 5.88 14.68
C GLY A 31 31.71 7.23 14.65
N LEU A 32 32.74 7.39 15.48
CA LEU A 32 33.61 8.59 15.53
C LEU A 32 34.63 8.61 14.39
N ASN A 33 34.65 7.55 13.56
CA ASN A 33 35.47 7.45 12.37
C ASN A 33 34.65 7.80 11.12
N LYS A 34 35.31 8.43 10.14
CA LYS A 34 34.67 8.88 8.90
C LYS A 34 34.39 7.67 7.99
N GLN A 35 33.18 7.14 8.03
CA GLN A 35 32.68 6.20 7.04
C GLN A 35 32.27 6.97 5.78
N SER A 36 33.16 7.01 4.79
CA SER A 36 32.81 7.45 3.45
C SER A 36 31.84 6.43 2.84
N PRO A 37 30.74 6.87 2.20
CA PRO A 37 29.85 5.96 1.47
C PRO A 37 30.63 5.19 0.40
N ASP A 38 30.37 3.90 0.29
CA ASP A 38 31.02 3.02 -0.68
C ASP A 38 30.63 3.42 -2.11
N GLU A 39 31.58 3.98 -2.86
CA GLU A 39 31.40 4.39 -4.25
C GLU A 39 31.09 3.22 -5.22
N PHE A 40 31.28 1.96 -4.79
CA PHE A 40 30.95 0.78 -5.58
C PHE A 40 29.61 0.14 -5.19
N GLN A 41 28.90 0.69 -4.19
CA GLN A 41 27.58 0.20 -3.82
C GLN A 41 26.54 0.58 -4.89
N VAL A 42 26.25 -0.35 -5.79
CA VAL A 42 25.22 -0.17 -6.82
C VAL A 42 23.84 -0.37 -6.20
N VAL A 43 23.12 0.72 -5.98
CA VAL A 43 21.68 0.66 -5.65
C VAL A 43 20.91 0.45 -6.94
N SER A 44 20.26 -0.71 -7.08
CA SER A 44 19.36 -0.98 -8.21
C SER A 44 18.14 -0.04 -8.13
N ARG A 45 17.89 0.68 -9.23
CA ARG A 45 16.68 1.49 -9.39
C ARG A 45 15.76 0.80 -10.39
N ALA A 46 14.46 1.04 -10.27
CA ALA A 46 13.50 0.55 -11.26
C ALA A 46 13.88 1.08 -12.66
N PRO A 47 13.77 0.27 -13.72
CA PRO A 47 14.09 0.69 -15.08
C PRO A 47 13.18 1.85 -15.52
N LEU A 48 13.75 2.83 -16.21
CA LEU A 48 12.96 3.90 -16.82
C LEU A 48 12.30 3.35 -18.09
N SER A 49 10.99 3.07 -18.04
CA SER A 49 10.18 2.91 -19.24
C SER A 49 9.72 4.29 -19.70
N LEU A 50 9.92 4.55 -20.98
CA LEU A 50 9.61 5.84 -21.58
C LEU A 50 8.34 5.65 -22.43
N PRO A 51 7.19 6.20 -22.01
CA PRO A 51 5.94 6.00 -22.72
C PRO A 51 5.97 6.73 -24.08
N PRO A 52 5.25 6.22 -25.09
CA PRO A 52 5.21 6.80 -26.44
C PRO A 52 4.63 8.22 -26.47
N GLU A 53 3.79 8.57 -25.48
CA GLU A 53 3.18 9.90 -25.36
C GLU A 53 3.88 10.72 -24.27
N TYR A 54 4.48 11.85 -24.65
CA TYR A 54 5.30 12.72 -23.78
C TYR A 54 4.50 13.81 -23.03
N ASN A 55 3.17 13.74 -22.98
CA ASN A 55 2.36 14.84 -22.45
C ASN A 55 2.20 14.79 -20.91
N LEU A 56 3.30 14.54 -20.19
CA LEU A 56 3.31 14.48 -18.74
C LEU A 56 3.52 15.88 -18.16
N ARG A 57 2.69 16.25 -17.18
CA ARG A 57 2.95 17.41 -16.32
C ARG A 57 4.29 17.19 -15.62
N ALA A 58 5.14 18.23 -15.60
CA ALA A 58 6.43 18.17 -14.92
C ALA A 58 6.23 17.76 -13.45
N PRO A 59 7.03 16.81 -12.93
CA PRO A 59 6.92 16.37 -11.55
C PRO A 59 7.33 17.49 -10.59
N ASP A 60 6.61 17.61 -9.47
CA ASP A 60 6.95 18.59 -8.44
C ASP A 60 8.30 18.26 -7.78
N PRO A 61 9.20 19.24 -7.60
CA PRO A 61 10.48 19.04 -6.94
C PRO A 61 10.28 18.47 -5.53
N GLY A 62 10.85 17.29 -5.27
CA GLY A 62 10.78 16.62 -3.96
C GLY A 62 9.60 15.68 -3.76
N ALA A 63 8.65 15.61 -4.70
CA ALA A 63 7.58 14.61 -4.62
C ALA A 63 8.14 13.19 -4.80
N PRO A 64 7.64 12.18 -4.05
CA PRO A 64 8.03 10.80 -4.24
C PRO A 64 7.69 10.35 -5.66
N ARG A 65 8.65 9.72 -6.33
CA ARG A 65 8.42 9.19 -7.68
C ARG A 65 7.38 8.06 -7.59
N PRO A 66 6.34 8.05 -8.44
CA PRO A 66 5.32 6.99 -8.43
C PRO A 66 5.91 5.58 -8.53
N GLN A 67 6.99 5.47 -9.28
CA GLN A 67 7.71 4.23 -9.59
C GLN A 67 8.46 3.65 -8.37
N THR A 68 8.74 4.47 -7.34
CA THR A 68 9.71 4.13 -6.28
C THR A 68 9.04 3.54 -5.03
N GLY A 69 7.71 3.65 -4.85
CA GLY A 69 7.03 3.19 -3.64
C GLY A 69 7.56 3.85 -2.35
N THR A 70 6.95 3.53 -1.19
CA THR A 70 7.44 4.04 0.10
C THR A 70 8.65 3.27 0.59
N THR A 71 9.43 3.84 1.52
CA THR A 71 10.59 3.16 2.14
C THR A 71 10.19 1.88 2.87
N THR A 72 9.03 1.89 3.53
CA THR A 72 8.45 0.71 4.18
C THR A 72 8.13 -0.38 3.17
N GLU A 73 7.54 -0.05 2.03
CA GLU A 73 7.28 -1.02 0.96
C GLU A 73 8.59 -1.57 0.38
N GLN A 74 9.61 -0.74 0.19
CA GLN A 74 10.93 -1.21 -0.26
C GLN A 74 11.57 -2.16 0.74
N ALA A 75 11.52 -1.86 2.04
CA ALA A 75 12.03 -2.75 3.07
C ALA A 75 11.25 -4.06 3.13
N ARG A 76 9.91 -4.02 3.04
CA ARG A 76 9.08 -5.22 2.94
C ARG A 76 9.51 -6.08 1.75
N ARG A 77 9.67 -5.50 0.55
CA ARG A 77 10.13 -6.21 -0.66
C ARG A 77 11.49 -6.88 -0.48
N LEU A 78 12.44 -6.21 0.19
CA LEU A 78 13.75 -6.80 0.48
C LEU A 78 13.65 -8.00 1.43
N LEU A 79 12.70 -7.97 2.36
CA LEU A 79 12.48 -9.04 3.34
C LEU A 79 11.64 -10.20 2.77
N THR A 80 10.65 -9.91 1.94
CA THR A 80 9.73 -10.92 1.38
C THR A 80 10.16 -11.44 0.00
N GLY A 81 11.04 -10.72 -0.70
CA GLY A 81 11.42 -11.03 -2.09
C GLY A 81 10.33 -10.70 -3.11
N GLU A 82 9.24 -10.05 -2.70
CA GLU A 82 8.11 -9.73 -3.57
C GLU A 82 8.49 -8.58 -4.53
N THR A 83 8.37 -8.80 -5.83
CA THR A 83 8.58 -7.72 -6.82
C THR A 83 7.29 -6.93 -7.02
N PRO A 84 7.35 -5.59 -7.20
CA PRO A 84 6.16 -4.73 -7.32
C PRO A 84 5.54 -4.73 -8.71
N ASN A 85 6.05 -5.57 -9.62
CA ASN A 85 5.25 -5.87 -10.79
C ASN A 85 3.98 -6.54 -10.26
N PRO A 86 2.78 -6.29 -10.82
CA PRO A 86 1.66 -7.16 -10.54
C PRO A 86 2.04 -8.52 -11.13
N VAL A 87 2.77 -9.31 -10.34
CA VAL A 87 3.14 -10.67 -10.68
C VAL A 87 1.80 -11.31 -10.90
N ALA A 88 1.54 -11.75 -12.14
CA ALA A 88 0.29 -12.36 -12.51
C ALA A 88 -0.04 -13.40 -11.44
N ARG A 89 -1.04 -13.10 -10.62
CA ARG A 89 -1.39 -13.97 -9.51
C ARG A 89 -1.84 -15.29 -10.09
N ASP A 90 -1.47 -16.38 -9.42
CA ASP A 90 -2.00 -17.67 -9.80
C ASP A 90 -3.49 -17.70 -9.50
N LEU A 91 -4.30 -17.73 -10.56
CA LEU A 91 -5.75 -17.80 -10.47
C LEU A 91 -6.23 -19.25 -10.27
N ASN A 92 -5.34 -20.23 -10.41
CA ASN A 92 -5.64 -21.65 -10.25
C ASN A 92 -5.83 -21.98 -8.76
N SER A 93 -7.08 -21.98 -8.30
CA SER A 93 -7.47 -22.58 -7.03
C SER A 93 -8.18 -23.90 -7.28
N ALA A 94 -8.05 -24.86 -6.35
CA ALA A 94 -8.69 -26.17 -6.44
C ALA A 94 -10.23 -26.10 -6.67
N ASP A 95 -10.86 -24.99 -6.27
CA ASP A 95 -12.30 -24.76 -6.39
C ASP A 95 -12.73 -24.08 -7.70
N ARG A 96 -11.80 -23.74 -8.61
CA ARG A 96 -12.12 -23.06 -9.88
C ARG A 96 -12.04 -24.01 -11.07
N SER A 97 -13.02 -23.89 -11.96
CA SER A 97 -13.00 -24.60 -13.24
C SER A 97 -12.01 -23.95 -14.21
N SER A 98 -11.55 -24.70 -15.21
CA SER A 98 -10.67 -24.16 -16.27
C SER A 98 -11.34 -23.02 -17.06
N GLY A 99 -12.66 -23.05 -17.22
CA GLY A 99 -13.43 -21.98 -17.87
C GLY A 99 -13.47 -20.71 -17.04
N GLU A 100 -13.61 -20.83 -15.71
CA GLU A 100 -13.56 -19.70 -14.78
C GLU A 100 -12.19 -19.01 -14.82
N VAL A 101 -11.11 -19.80 -14.77
CA VAL A 101 -9.74 -19.27 -14.86
C VAL A 101 -9.54 -18.52 -16.18
N ALA A 102 -9.96 -19.09 -17.32
CA ALA A 102 -9.82 -18.44 -18.62
C ALA A 102 -10.62 -17.13 -18.73
N LEU A 103 -11.80 -17.05 -18.08
CA LEU A 103 -12.59 -15.82 -18.05
C LEU A 103 -11.93 -14.75 -17.17
N LEU A 104 -11.41 -15.14 -16.00
CA LEU A 104 -10.71 -14.25 -15.08
C LEU A 104 -9.40 -13.73 -15.67
N GLU A 105 -8.67 -14.57 -16.41
CA GLU A 105 -7.47 -14.17 -17.14
C GLU A 105 -7.78 -13.12 -18.21
N LYS A 106 -8.85 -13.34 -19.00
CA LYS A 106 -9.33 -12.34 -19.98
C LYS A 106 -9.81 -11.05 -19.31
N GLY A 107 -10.35 -11.15 -18.10
CA GLY A 107 -10.75 -10.01 -17.28
C GLY A 107 -9.59 -9.29 -16.57
N GLY A 108 -8.35 -9.78 -16.70
CA GLY A 108 -7.18 -9.19 -16.05
C GLY A 108 -7.14 -9.39 -14.53
N ALA A 109 -7.90 -10.34 -13.98
CA ALA A 109 -7.99 -10.57 -12.54
C ALA A 109 -6.64 -10.91 -11.89
N GLN A 110 -5.68 -11.45 -12.67
CA GLN A 110 -4.32 -11.73 -12.23
C GLN A 110 -3.56 -10.49 -11.75
N TYR A 111 -3.97 -9.29 -12.19
CA TYR A 111 -3.35 -8.02 -11.85
C TYR A 111 -4.16 -7.19 -10.84
N ALA A 112 -5.35 -7.65 -10.47
CA ALA A 112 -6.18 -6.96 -9.49
C ALA A 112 -5.56 -7.06 -8.09
N ASP A 113 -5.69 -6.01 -7.29
CA ASP A 113 -5.28 -6.03 -5.89
C ASP A 113 -6.28 -6.87 -5.06
N PRO A 114 -5.86 -7.91 -4.31
CA PRO A 114 -6.76 -8.67 -3.43
C PRO A 114 -7.41 -7.81 -2.35
N ASP A 115 -6.71 -6.79 -1.87
CA ASP A 115 -7.10 -5.96 -0.73
C ASP A 115 -7.84 -4.69 -1.14
N ILE A 116 -8.16 -4.53 -2.44
CA ILE A 116 -8.84 -3.35 -2.97
C ILE A 116 -10.13 -3.01 -2.24
N ARG A 117 -10.87 -4.02 -1.75
CA ARG A 117 -12.09 -3.80 -0.97
C ARG A 117 -11.80 -3.12 0.35
N THR A 118 -10.78 -3.58 1.06
CA THR A 118 -10.31 -2.98 2.31
C THR A 118 -9.84 -1.55 2.08
N GLU A 119 -9.13 -1.29 0.97
CA GLU A 119 -8.67 0.07 0.64
C GLU A 119 -9.84 1.02 0.34
N VAL A 120 -10.76 0.61 -0.53
CA VAL A 120 -11.96 1.40 -0.85
C VAL A 120 -12.79 1.69 0.40
N ASP A 121 -12.95 0.70 1.28
CA ASP A 121 -13.68 0.88 2.54
C ASP A 121 -12.96 1.87 3.46
N ARG A 122 -11.62 1.80 3.53
CA ARG A 122 -10.78 2.73 4.30
C ARG A 122 -10.94 4.16 3.80
N GLU A 123 -10.81 4.37 2.49
CA GLU A 123 -10.95 5.68 1.85
C GLU A 123 -12.37 6.24 2.01
N THR A 124 -13.39 5.40 1.82
CA THR A 124 -14.79 5.80 1.93
C THR A 124 -15.20 6.09 3.38
N SER A 125 -14.57 5.43 4.37
CA SER A 125 -14.87 5.64 5.80
C SER A 125 -14.62 7.07 6.27
N ILE A 126 -13.72 7.81 5.61
CA ILE A 126 -13.45 9.22 5.91
C ILE A 126 -14.63 10.08 5.46
N LEU A 127 -15.13 9.85 4.24
CA LEU A 127 -16.29 10.56 3.69
C LEU A 127 -17.56 10.35 4.55
N ILE A 128 -17.70 9.17 5.15
CA ILE A 128 -18.80 8.84 6.06
C ILE A 128 -18.77 9.74 7.31
N LYS A 129 -17.59 9.98 7.89
CA LYS A 129 -17.45 10.80 9.11
C LYS A 129 -17.61 12.28 8.83
N GLU A 130 -17.13 12.77 7.70
CA GLU A 130 -17.22 14.19 7.34
C GLU A 130 -18.66 14.63 7.00
N ASN A 131 -19.49 13.72 6.50
CA ASN A 131 -20.86 14.01 6.11
C ASN A 131 -21.88 13.95 7.27
N GLU A 132 -21.44 13.83 8.53
CA GLU A 132 -22.36 13.87 9.68
C GLU A 132 -22.88 15.29 9.91
N SER A 133 -24.15 15.51 9.57
CA SER A 133 -24.81 16.79 9.82
C SER A 133 -25.06 17.02 11.32
N VAL A 134 -25.22 18.27 11.73
CA VAL A 134 -25.62 18.61 13.11
C VAL A 134 -26.97 17.99 13.46
N VAL A 135 -27.86 17.85 12.46
CA VAL A 135 -29.18 17.22 12.63
C VAL A 135 -29.04 15.72 12.91
N ASP A 136 -28.14 15.01 12.23
CA ASP A 136 -27.91 13.57 12.47
C ASP A 136 -27.35 13.29 13.87
N ARG A 137 -26.59 14.23 14.44
CA ARG A 137 -26.14 14.12 15.85
C ARG A 137 -27.27 14.26 16.85
N LEU A 138 -28.29 15.04 16.50
CA LEU A 138 -29.49 15.21 17.33
C LEU A 138 -30.44 14.02 17.16
N VAL A 139 -30.53 13.45 15.95
CA VAL A 139 -31.38 12.29 15.61
C VAL A 139 -30.59 10.98 15.80
N PHE A 140 -30.05 10.77 17.00
CA PHE A 140 -29.22 9.60 17.31
C PHE A 140 -30.00 8.28 17.44
N TRP A 141 -31.32 8.36 17.62
CA TRP A 141 -32.20 7.19 17.81
C TRP A 141 -32.60 6.52 16.48
N GLN A 142 -32.40 7.19 15.35
CA GLN A 142 -32.72 6.64 14.04
C GLN A 142 -31.52 5.86 13.50
N GLU A 143 -31.77 4.66 12.98
CA GLU A 143 -30.74 3.91 12.27
C GLU A 143 -30.29 4.70 11.04
N LYS A 144 -28.98 5.01 10.97
CA LYS A 144 -28.39 5.71 9.83
C LYS A 144 -28.54 4.82 8.59
N PRO A 145 -29.03 5.35 7.45
CA PRO A 145 -29.11 4.57 6.23
C PRO A 145 -27.71 4.19 5.76
N ALA A 146 -27.56 2.97 5.23
CA ALA A 146 -26.32 2.54 4.62
C ALA A 146 -25.93 3.48 3.46
N PHE A 147 -24.68 3.94 3.47
CA PHE A 147 -24.13 4.81 2.42
C PHE A 147 -23.97 4.03 1.11
N GLY A 148 -24.08 4.76 0.00
CA GLY A 148 -23.97 4.21 -1.35
C GLY A 148 -25.32 3.94 -2.02
N SER A 149 -25.35 4.17 -3.33
CA SER A 149 -26.51 3.94 -4.17
C SER A 149 -26.36 2.58 -4.85
N GLN A 150 -27.25 1.65 -4.53
CA GLN A 150 -27.16 0.27 -5.04
C GLN A 150 -27.87 0.17 -6.40
N VAL A 151 -27.20 -0.42 -7.40
CA VAL A 151 -27.81 -0.72 -8.70
C VAL A 151 -28.94 -1.74 -8.53
N ASP A 152 -30.07 -1.52 -9.20
CA ASP A 152 -31.19 -2.46 -9.22
C ASP A 152 -30.87 -3.60 -10.22
N PRO A 153 -30.58 -4.83 -9.75
CA PRO A 153 -30.11 -5.89 -10.62
C PRO A 153 -31.16 -6.33 -11.65
N ALA A 154 -32.45 -6.27 -11.29
CA ALA A 154 -33.52 -6.71 -12.18
C ALA A 154 -33.77 -5.69 -13.29
N LYS A 155 -33.78 -4.39 -12.95
CA LYS A 155 -33.89 -3.32 -13.95
C LYS A 155 -32.66 -3.23 -14.83
N GLU A 156 -31.47 -3.43 -14.26
CA GLU A 156 -30.22 -3.41 -15.03
C GLU A 156 -30.16 -4.58 -16.02
N ALA A 157 -30.52 -5.79 -15.59
CA ALA A 157 -30.61 -6.93 -16.50
C ALA A 157 -31.65 -6.74 -17.61
N LYS A 158 -32.70 -5.96 -17.36
CA LYS A 158 -33.67 -5.58 -18.41
C LYS A 158 -33.05 -4.56 -19.38
N ARG A 159 -32.41 -3.50 -18.87
CA ARG A 159 -31.72 -2.48 -19.67
C ARG A 159 -30.71 -3.10 -20.64
N ILE A 160 -29.89 -4.02 -20.15
CA ILE A 160 -28.87 -4.70 -20.97
C ILE A 160 -29.52 -5.49 -22.12
N ARG A 161 -30.60 -6.24 -21.83
CA ARG A 161 -31.32 -7.01 -22.86
C ARG A 161 -31.94 -6.11 -23.92
N ASP A 162 -32.56 -5.01 -23.49
CA ASP A 162 -33.17 -4.04 -24.39
C ASP A 162 -32.11 -3.40 -25.31
N GLN A 163 -30.94 -3.04 -24.76
CA GLN A 163 -29.83 -2.49 -25.55
C GLN A 163 -29.21 -3.47 -26.53
N GLN A 164 -29.04 -4.73 -26.11
CA GLN A 164 -28.57 -5.79 -27.00
C GLN A 164 -29.55 -6.01 -28.16
N ALA A 165 -30.86 -5.92 -27.91
CA ALA A 165 -31.89 -6.02 -28.95
C ALA A 165 -31.86 -4.81 -29.91
N LEU A 166 -31.51 -3.62 -29.42
CA LEU A 166 -31.35 -2.40 -30.20
C LEU A 166 -30.00 -2.33 -30.95
N GLY A 167 -29.04 -3.22 -30.65
CA GLY A 167 -27.71 -3.22 -31.24
C GLY A 167 -26.77 -2.14 -30.69
N ASN A 168 -27.13 -1.50 -29.57
CA ASN A 168 -26.33 -0.45 -28.94
C ASN A 168 -25.27 -1.06 -27.98
N PRO A 169 -24.17 -0.33 -27.69
CA PRO A 169 -23.21 -0.74 -26.67
C PRO A 169 -23.85 -0.86 -25.29
N VAL A 170 -23.45 -1.86 -24.50
CA VAL A 170 -24.00 -2.14 -23.14
C VAL A 170 -23.75 -0.99 -22.14
N THR A 171 -22.75 -0.16 -22.42
CA THR A 171 -22.35 1.00 -21.61
C THR A 171 -23.21 2.23 -21.84
N GLU A 172 -24.14 2.19 -22.81
CA GLU A 172 -24.97 3.35 -23.15
C GLU A 172 -26.06 3.57 -22.08
N GLY A 173 -26.45 4.82 -21.82
CA GLY A 173 -27.59 5.15 -20.95
C GLY A 173 -27.39 5.00 -19.44
N ASP A 174 -28.40 5.41 -18.68
CA ASP A 174 -28.33 5.49 -17.22
C ASP A 174 -28.49 4.14 -16.53
N THR A 175 -27.64 3.89 -15.51
CA THR A 175 -27.73 2.68 -14.69
C THR A 175 -28.87 2.82 -13.66
N PRO A 176 -29.90 1.94 -13.70
CA PRO A 176 -31.04 2.02 -12.80
C PRO A 176 -30.58 1.71 -11.38
N THR A 177 -30.86 2.66 -10.48
CA THR A 177 -30.42 2.61 -9.10
C THR A 177 -31.64 2.49 -8.17
N ILE A 178 -31.48 1.78 -7.07
CA ILE A 178 -32.51 1.65 -6.02
C ILE A 178 -32.58 2.99 -5.27
N GLU A 179 -33.57 3.80 -5.63
CA GLU A 179 -33.87 5.02 -4.89
C GLU A 179 -34.48 4.67 -3.53
N ARG A 180 -33.83 5.12 -2.45
CA ARG A 180 -34.36 4.99 -1.10
C ARG A 180 -35.25 6.20 -0.81
N ARG A 181 -36.48 5.94 -0.35
CA ARG A 181 -37.37 7.01 0.14
C ARG A 181 -36.71 7.72 1.31
N LYS A 182 -36.70 9.05 1.29
CA LYS A 182 -36.27 9.86 2.45
C LYS A 182 -37.33 9.69 3.54
N LYS A 183 -36.99 8.97 4.61
CA LYS A 183 -37.86 8.89 5.80
C LYS A 183 -37.99 10.26 6.44
N GLY A 184 -39.16 10.55 7.01
CA GLY A 184 -39.37 11.76 7.80
C GLY A 184 -38.63 11.70 9.14
N ILE A 185 -38.21 12.84 9.66
CA ILE A 185 -37.48 12.97 10.95
C ILE A 185 -38.24 12.40 12.18
N LEU A 186 -39.55 12.20 12.07
CA LEU A 186 -40.42 11.72 13.16
C LEU A 186 -41.10 10.37 12.84
N GLU A 187 -40.81 9.74 11.69
CA GLU A 187 -41.52 8.54 11.22
C GLU A 187 -41.24 7.28 12.06
N ASP A 188 -40.15 7.26 12.84
CA ASP A 188 -39.80 6.14 13.73
C ASP A 188 -40.15 6.44 15.22
N ILE A 189 -40.75 7.60 15.54
CA ILE A 189 -41.15 7.98 16.91
C ILE A 189 -42.66 7.81 17.15
N PHE A 190 -43.48 7.87 16.09
CA PHE A 190 -44.95 7.79 16.17
C PHE A 190 -45.51 6.59 15.44
#